data_AF-A0A327L4R5-F1
#
_entry.id   AF-A0A327L4R5-F1
#
_cell.length_a   1.000
_cell.length_b   1.000
_cell.length_c   1.000
_cell.angle_alpha   90.00
_cell.angle_beta   90.00
_cell.angle_gamma   90.00
#
_symmetry.space_group_name_H-M   'P 1'
#
loop_
_entity.id
_entity.type
_entity.pdbx_description
1 polymer ?
#
loop_
_entity_poly.entity_id
_entity_poly.type
_entity_poly.pdbx_seq_one_letter_code
_entity_poly.pdbx_strand_id
1 'polypeptide(L)'
;MHQATAASDTAAPALGPAAAAALRDSLIAQAVAELRPNIQKHGGDCELVRIEGNTVHVKLTGSCVGCVLASVTIQGVQGRLMSKLGFPIRVVAAE
;
A
#
# COMPACT_ATOMS: atom_id res chain seq x y z
N MET A 1 -8.59 -41.28 21.29
CA MET A 1 -9.67 -40.31 21.57
C MET A 1 -9.18 -38.97 21.01
N HIS A 2 -9.88 -38.45 19.97
CA HIS A 2 -9.84 -37.08 19.45
C HIS A 2 -8.48 -36.57 18.90
N GLN A 3 -8.13 -36.79 17.62
CA GLN A 3 -8.48 -35.96 16.45
C GLN A 3 -8.50 -34.45 16.70
N ALA A 4 -7.58 -33.74 16.04
CA ALA A 4 -7.84 -32.44 15.43
C ALA A 4 -7.17 -32.43 14.05
N THR A 5 -8.03 -32.50 13.02
CA THR A 5 -7.73 -32.34 11.61
C THR A 5 -8.10 -30.91 11.19
N ALA A 6 -7.22 -30.25 10.45
CA ALA A 6 -7.51 -29.17 9.51
C ALA A 6 -6.25 -29.06 8.64
N ALA A 7 -6.19 -29.67 7.45
CA ALA A 7 -6.82 -29.19 6.21
C ALA A 7 -6.48 -27.73 5.93
N SER A 8 -5.50 -27.50 5.04
CA SER A 8 -5.57 -26.58 3.89
C SER A 8 -4.16 -26.57 3.27
N ASP A 9 -3.89 -27.55 2.42
CA ASP A 9 -4.10 -27.44 0.96
C ASP A 9 -3.00 -26.60 0.31
N THR A 10 -2.13 -27.33 -0.37
CA THR A 10 -1.22 -26.84 -1.39
C THR A 10 -2.04 -26.24 -2.53
N ALA A 11 -2.38 -24.96 -2.41
CA ALA A 11 -2.81 -24.16 -3.54
C ALA A 11 -1.64 -23.26 -3.94
N ALA A 12 -0.69 -23.81 -4.72
CA ALA A 12 0.01 -22.98 -5.68
C ALA A 12 -1.07 -22.40 -6.61
N PRO A 13 -1.44 -21.11 -6.51
CA PRO A 13 -2.53 -20.64 -7.32
C PRO A 13 -1.99 -20.52 -8.73
N ALA A 14 -2.69 -21.19 -9.65
CA ALA A 14 -2.58 -20.99 -11.09
C ALA A 14 -2.30 -19.52 -11.39
N LEU A 15 -1.28 -19.25 -12.22
CA LEU A 15 -0.97 -17.91 -12.71
C LEU A 15 -2.15 -17.39 -13.56
N GLY A 16 -3.20 -16.96 -12.88
CA GLY A 16 -4.21 -16.06 -13.38
C GLY A 16 -3.87 -14.62 -12.97
N PRO A 17 -4.63 -13.63 -13.46
CA PRO A 17 -4.42 -12.20 -13.18
C PRO A 17 -4.31 -11.84 -11.68
N ALA A 18 -4.78 -12.71 -10.78
CA ALA A 18 -4.64 -12.57 -9.33
C ALA A 18 -3.18 -12.66 -8.83
N ALA A 19 -2.31 -13.48 -9.44
CA ALA A 19 -0.91 -13.59 -9.03
C ALA A 19 -0.11 -12.31 -9.34
N ALA A 20 -0.43 -11.66 -10.47
CA ALA A 20 0.15 -10.37 -10.84
C ALA A 20 -0.30 -9.24 -9.89
N ALA A 21 -1.53 -9.30 -9.39
CA ALA A 21 -2.01 -8.39 -8.36
C ALA A 21 -1.25 -8.60 -7.04
N ALA A 22 -1.14 -9.83 -6.54
CA ALA A 22 -0.42 -10.13 -5.30
C ALA A 22 1.07 -9.70 -5.35
N LEU A 23 1.75 -9.90 -6.49
CA LEU A 23 3.13 -9.43 -6.66
C LEU A 23 3.21 -7.90 -6.62
N ARG A 24 2.30 -7.20 -7.30
CA ARG A 24 2.19 -5.73 -7.25
C ARG A 24 1.90 -5.25 -5.84
N ASP A 25 0.98 -5.89 -5.14
CA ASP A 25 0.59 -5.52 -3.78
C ASP A 25 1.78 -5.61 -2.83
N SER A 26 2.57 -6.67 -2.97
CA SER A 26 3.82 -6.83 -2.20
C SER A 26 4.87 -5.77 -2.55
N LEU A 27 5.04 -5.42 -3.84
CA LEU A 27 5.94 -4.33 -4.25
C LEU A 27 5.50 -2.98 -3.69
N ILE A 28 4.20 -2.69 -3.73
CA ILE A 28 3.63 -1.46 -3.18
C ILE A 28 3.83 -1.43 -1.66
N ALA A 29 3.52 -2.52 -0.97
CA ALA A 29 3.70 -2.63 0.48
C ALA A 29 5.16 -2.42 0.90
N GLN A 30 6.11 -3.01 0.17
CA GLN A 30 7.55 -2.81 0.40
C GLN A 30 7.96 -1.35 0.16
N ALA A 31 7.55 -0.75 -0.96
CA ALA A 31 7.86 0.65 -1.25
C ALA A 31 7.26 1.60 -0.21
N VAL A 32 6.02 1.34 0.24
CA VAL A 32 5.37 2.10 1.32
C VAL A 32 6.17 1.95 2.62
N ALA A 33 6.54 0.73 3.01
CA ALA A 33 7.33 0.47 4.22
C ALA A 33 8.68 1.21 4.21
N GLU A 34 9.35 1.25 3.06
CA GLU A 34 10.60 2.01 2.88
C GLU A 34 10.38 3.53 2.91
N LEU A 35 9.19 4.01 2.54
CA LEU A 35 8.82 5.43 2.59
C LEU A 35 8.35 5.88 3.98
N ARG A 36 7.80 4.98 4.81
CA ARG A 36 7.34 5.29 6.18
C ARG A 36 8.33 6.12 7.00
N PRO A 37 9.61 5.73 7.16
CA PRO A 37 10.56 6.53 7.95
C PRO A 37 10.79 7.92 7.35
N ASN A 38 10.66 8.07 6.02
CA ASN A 38 10.76 9.38 5.38
C ASN A 38 9.49 10.22 5.62
N ILE A 39 8.31 9.60 5.61
CA ILE A 39 7.03 10.29 5.88
C ILE A 39 6.92 10.68 7.36
N GLN A 40 7.40 9.83 8.27
CA GLN A 40 7.54 10.11 9.71
C GLN A 40 8.47 11.28 10.00
N LYS A 41 9.59 11.42 9.26
CA LYS A 41 10.46 12.60 9.34
C LYS A 41 9.75 13.90 8.98
N HIS A 42 8.72 13.83 8.13
CA HIS A 42 7.88 14.98 7.77
C HIS A 42 6.70 15.20 8.74
N GLY A 43 6.61 14.40 9.82
CA GLY A 43 5.58 14.56 10.85
C GLY A 43 4.24 13.91 10.53
N GLY A 44 4.21 12.89 9.67
CA GLY A 44 3.01 12.08 9.40
C GLY A 44 3.30 10.58 9.39
N ASP A 45 2.28 9.75 9.20
CA ASP A 45 2.43 8.32 8.92
C ASP A 45 1.53 7.92 7.75
N CYS A 46 1.90 6.84 7.06
CA CYS A 46 1.09 6.24 6.01
C CYS A 46 0.89 4.76 6.28
N GLU A 47 -0.36 4.33 6.22
CA GLU A 47 -0.75 2.94 6.39
C GLU A 47 -1.51 2.49 5.14
N LEU A 48 -1.14 1.33 4.61
CA LEU A 48 -1.82 0.75 3.47
C LEU A 48 -3.14 0.12 3.92
N VAL A 49 -4.27 0.59 3.37
CA VAL A 49 -5.60 0.07 3.69
C VAL A 49 -6.05 -0.96 2.67
N ARG A 50 -5.91 -0.63 1.38
CA ARG A 50 -6.34 -1.49 0.27
C ARG A 50 -5.62 -1.12 -1.03
N ILE A 51 -5.46 -2.09 -1.91
CA ILE A 51 -5.02 -1.86 -3.29
C ILE A 51 -6.13 -2.31 -4.25
N GLU A 52 -6.51 -1.43 -5.16
CA GLU A 52 -7.49 -1.67 -6.22
C GLU A 52 -6.86 -1.40 -7.58
N GLY A 53 -6.20 -2.42 -8.14
CA GLY A 53 -5.53 -2.34 -9.44
C GLY A 53 -4.37 -1.34 -9.44
N ASN A 54 -4.61 -0.12 -9.94
CA ASN A 54 -3.64 0.99 -9.96
C ASN A 54 -3.93 2.05 -8.90
N THR A 55 -4.99 1.88 -8.10
CA THR A 55 -5.37 2.80 -7.03
C THR A 55 -4.98 2.21 -5.69
N VAL A 56 -4.15 2.92 -4.95
CA VAL A 56 -3.68 2.52 -3.63
C VAL A 56 -4.37 3.41 -2.61
N HIS A 57 -5.18 2.78 -1.77
CA HIS A 57 -5.86 3.41 -0.66
C HIS A 57 -4.94 3.39 0.55
N VAL A 58 -4.50 4.56 0.96
CA VAL A 58 -3.64 4.73 2.13
C VAL A 58 -4.36 5.59 3.15
N LYS A 59 -4.23 5.23 4.41
CA LYS A 59 -4.60 6.09 5.52
C LYS A 59 -3.39 6.92 5.89
N LEU A 60 -3.53 8.22 5.79
CA LEU A 60 -2.51 9.15 6.25
C LEU A 60 -2.88 9.60 7.66
N THR A 61 -1.90 9.73 8.54
CA THR A 61 -2.08 10.25 9.90
C THR A 61 -1.02 11.31 10.23
N GLY A 62 -1.24 12.08 11.29
CA GLY A 62 -0.33 13.14 11.74
C GLY A 62 -0.58 14.51 11.12
N SER A 63 0.47 15.33 10.99
CA SER A 63 0.42 16.74 10.57
C SER A 63 -0.11 16.96 9.15
N CYS A 64 -0.27 15.89 8.37
CA CYS A 64 -0.75 15.92 7.00
C CYS A 64 -2.27 15.77 6.88
N VAL A 65 -2.99 15.42 7.95
CA VAL A 65 -4.45 15.22 7.91
C VAL A 65 -5.16 16.51 8.29
N GLY A 66 -5.88 17.11 7.35
CA GLY A 66 -6.79 18.25 7.61
C GLY A 66 -6.24 19.65 7.31
N CYS A 67 -5.00 19.78 6.83
CA CYS A 67 -4.49 21.07 6.35
C CYS A 67 -4.86 21.29 4.87
N VAL A 68 -5.12 22.53 4.44
CA VAL A 68 -5.44 22.86 3.03
C VAL A 68 -4.31 22.45 2.07
N LEU A 69 -3.08 22.29 2.58
CA LEU A 69 -1.91 21.77 1.85
C LEU A 69 -1.76 20.24 1.86
N ALA A 70 -2.62 19.49 2.55
CA ALA A 70 -2.56 18.03 2.61
C ALA A 70 -2.54 17.40 1.21
N SER A 71 -3.34 17.95 0.28
CA SER A 71 -3.40 17.52 -1.12
C SER A 71 -2.08 17.69 -1.87
N VAL A 72 -1.26 18.68 -1.50
CA VAL A 72 0.07 18.90 -2.09
C VAL A 72 1.05 17.88 -1.55
N THR A 73 0.98 17.57 -0.25
CA THR A 73 1.79 16.53 0.37
C THR A 73 1.47 15.15 -0.19
N ILE A 74 0.19 14.83 -0.37
CA ILE A 74 -0.25 13.57 -1.01
C ILE A 74 0.32 13.45 -2.42
N GLN A 75 0.27 14.51 -3.22
CA GLN A 75 0.87 14.52 -4.56
C GLN A 75 2.40 14.33 -4.51
N GLY A 76 3.09 14.92 -3.53
CA GLY A 76 4.53 14.72 -3.33
C GLY A 76 4.88 13.29 -2.94
N VAL A 77 4.08 12.65 -2.08
CA VAL A 77 4.24 11.23 -1.72
C VAL A 77 3.94 10.34 -2.91
N GLN A 78 2.86 10.60 -3.65
CA GLN A 78 2.52 9.88 -4.87
C GLN A 78 3.65 9.96 -5.90
N GLY A 79 4.20 11.15 -6.13
CA GLY A 79 5.35 11.35 -7.03
C GLY A 79 6.57 10.53 -6.60
N ARG A 80 6.89 10.51 -5.29
CA ARG A 80 7.99 9.68 -4.77
C ARG A 80 7.73 8.19 -4.95
N LEU A 81 6.51 7.72 -4.70
CA LEU A 81 6.13 6.32 -4.97
C LEU A 81 6.25 5.98 -6.45
N MET A 82 5.72 6.83 -7.34
CA MET A 82 5.81 6.64 -8.79
C MET A 82 7.27 6.58 -9.27
N SER A 83 8.14 7.49 -8.81
CA SER A 83 9.56 7.49 -9.18
C SER A 83 10.29 6.24 -8.71
N LYS A 84 9.91 5.70 -7.55
CA LYS A 84 10.56 4.52 -6.96
C LYS A 84 10.08 3.21 -7.58
N LEU A 85 8.79 3.12 -7.88
CA LEU A 85 8.14 1.93 -8.42
C LEU A 85 8.17 1.87 -9.95
N GLY A 86 8.29 3.01 -10.63
CA GLY A 86 8.43 3.08 -12.09
C GLY A 86 7.14 2.83 -12.87
N PHE A 87 5.98 2.82 -12.21
CA PHE A 87 4.68 2.71 -12.86
C PHE A 87 3.69 3.76 -12.32
N PRO A 88 2.68 4.16 -13.12
CA PRO A 88 1.68 5.13 -12.68
C PRO A 88 0.75 4.51 -11.64
N ILE A 89 0.74 5.10 -10.44
CA ILE A 89 -0.07 4.66 -9.30
C ILE A 89 -0.84 5.85 -8.75
N ARG A 90 -2.15 5.68 -8.59
CA ARG A 90 -3.02 6.69 -7.98
C ARG A 90 -3.05 6.44 -6.48
N VAL A 91 -2.67 7.42 -5.69
CA VAL A 91 -2.77 7.34 -4.23
C VAL A 91 -4.01 8.11 -3.79
N VAL A 92 -4.88 7.46 -3.02
CA VAL A 92 -6.09 8.06 -2.49
C VAL A 92 -6.06 7.92 -0.97
N ALA A 93 -6.41 9.01 -0.28
CA ALA A 93 -6.63 8.95 1.16
C ALA A 93 -7.90 8.12 1.43
N ALA A 94 -7.76 7.02 2.16
CA ALA A 94 -8.90 6.34 2.76
C ALA A 94 -9.26 7.03 4.07
N GLU A 95 -10.54 7.36 4.22
CA GLU A 95 -11.11 7.92 5.46
C GLU A 95 -11.14 6.87 6.59
#